data_AF-A0A968DM61-F1
#
_entry.id   AF-A0A968DM61-F1
#
_cell.length_a   1.000
_cell.length_b   1.000
_cell.length_c   1.000
_cell.angle_alpha   90.00
_cell.angle_beta   90.00
_cell.angle_gamma   90.00
#
_symmetry.space_group_name_H-M   'P 1'
#
loop_
_entity.id
_entity.type
_entity.pdbx_description
1 polymer ?
#
loop_
_entity_poly.entity_id
_entity_poly.type
_entity_poly.pdbx_seq_one_letter_code
_entity_poly.pdbx_strand_id
1 'polypeptide(L)' 'MNQKKITLYQPMKYQIEVPGTLDQNLLDWNGGMKSIIKNDRDGAPITTLTITVDQAGLQGLLR' A
#
# COMPACT_ATOMS: atom_id res chain seq x y z
N MET A 1 24.04 7.40 24.40
CA MET A 1 22.84 6.59 24.07
C MET A 1 22.21 7.18 22.82
N ASN A 2 22.35 6.54 21.66
CA ASN A 2 21.68 7.00 20.44
C ASN A 2 20.19 6.70 20.55
N GLN A 3 19.38 7.72 20.82
CA GLN A 3 17.92 7.60 20.75
C GLN A 3 17.53 7.38 19.27
N LYS A 4 17.32 6.12 18.87
CA LYS A 4 16.62 5.81 17.63
C LYS A 4 15.21 6.38 17.75
N LYS A 5 14.93 7.46 17.03
CA LYS A 5 13.58 8.02 16.92
C LYS A 5 12.67 6.90 16.39
N ILE A 6 11.66 6.52 17.16
CA ILE A 6 10.74 5.45 16.78
C ILE A 6 9.82 6.01 15.68
N THR A 7 10.23 5.83 14.42
CA THR A 7 9.46 6.26 13.25
C THR A 7 8.38 5.26 12.85
N LEU A 8 8.42 4.04 13.42
CA LEU A 8 7.52 2.92 13.10
C LEU A 8 6.02 3.22 13.31
N TYR A 9 5.68 4.08 14.27
CA TYR A 9 4.29 4.45 14.59
C TYR A 9 3.76 5.64 13.79
N GLN A 10 4.60 6.30 12.99
CA GLN A 10 4.16 7.45 12.21
C GLN A 10 3.48 6.97 10.93
N PRO A 11 2.22 7.37 10.67
CA PRO A 11 1.57 7.05 9.41
C PRO A 11 2.34 7.66 8.25
N MET A 12 2.65 6.83 7.26
CA MET A 12 3.29 7.24 6.02
C MET A 12 2.42 6.83 4.84
N LYS A 13 2.50 7.65 3.78
CA LYS A 13 1.86 7.34 2.51
C LYS A 13 2.73 6.37 1.73
N TYR A 14 2.20 5.19 1.44
CA TYR A 14 2.82 4.16 0.63
C TYR A 14 2.15 4.08 -0.74
N GLN A 15 2.95 3.80 -1.76
CA GLN A 15 2.50 3.40 -3.09
C GLN A 15 3.08 2.03 -3.39
N ILE A 16 2.22 1.06 -3.69
CA ILE A 16 2.59 -0.33 -3.96
C ILE A 16 2.08 -0.67 -5.35
N GLU A 17 2.95 -1.17 -6.21
CA GLU A 17 2.60 -1.62 -7.55
C GLU A 17 2.66 -3.13 -7.61
N VAL A 18 1.55 -3.75 -8.03
CA VAL A 18 1.42 -5.20 -8.10
C VAL A 18 0.99 -5.56 -9.52
N PRO A 19 1.67 -6.51 -10.19
CA PRO A 19 1.21 -7.05 -11.46
C PRO A 19 -0.17 -7.71 -11.30
N GLY A 20 -1.04 -7.52 -12.28
CA GLY A 20 -2.41 -8.02 -12.26
C GLY A 20 -3.44 -7.02 -11.75
N THR A 21 -4.66 -7.50 -11.61
CA THR A 21 -5.78 -6.76 -11.00
C THR A 21 -5.99 -7.25 -9.58
N LEU A 22 -5.85 -6.37 -8.59
CA LEU A 22 -6.25 -6.66 -7.21
C LEU A 22 -7.75 -6.43 -7.04
N ASP A 23 -8.37 -7.29 -6.25
CA ASP A 23 -9.79 -7.23 -5.94
C ASP A 23 -10.14 -5.93 -5.20
N GLN A 24 -11.25 -5.30 -5.57
CA GLN A 24 -11.72 -4.08 -4.91
C GLN A 24 -12.07 -4.31 -3.44
N ASN A 25 -12.38 -5.55 -3.03
CA ASN A 25 -12.62 -5.91 -1.63
C ASN A 25 -11.39 -5.63 -0.72
N LEU A 26 -10.18 -5.49 -1.29
CA LEU A 26 -8.99 -5.08 -0.55
C LEU A 26 -9.04 -3.62 -0.08
N LEU A 27 -9.85 -2.77 -0.75
CA LEU A 27 -10.00 -1.34 -0.44
C LEU A 27 -10.72 -1.09 0.89
N ASP A 28 -11.56 -2.03 1.31
CA ASP A 28 -12.35 -1.93 2.54
C ASP A 28 -11.49 -2.12 3.81
N TRP A 29 -10.25 -2.59 3.66
CA TRP A 29 -9.39 -2.92 4.80
C TRP A 29 -9.03 -1.71 5.68
N ASN A 30 -9.01 -0.47 5.16
CA ASN A 30 -8.66 0.71 5.97
C ASN A 30 -9.46 2.00 5.66
N GLY A 31 -10.55 1.96 4.88
CA GLY A 31 -11.41 3.13 4.60
C GLY A 31 -10.75 4.34 3.90
N GLY A 32 -9.43 4.37 3.78
CA GLY A 32 -8.61 5.41 3.14
C GLY A 32 -7.64 4.85 2.09
N MET A 33 -7.79 3.58 1.73
CA MET A 33 -7.03 2.95 0.65
C MET A 33 -7.61 3.36 -0.71
N LYS A 34 -6.74 3.67 -1.67
CA LYS A 34 -7.11 3.93 -3.07
C LYS A 34 -6.41 2.91 -3.95
N SER A 35 -7.13 2.36 -4.92
CA SER A 35 -6.59 1.44 -5.93
C SER A 35 -6.83 2.04 -7.31
N ILE A 36 -5.79 2.02 -8.14
CA ILE A 36 -5.87 2.43 -9.53
C ILE A 36 -5.29 1.29 -10.36
N ILE A 37 -6.08 0.76 -11.28
CA ILE A 37 -5.60 -0.21 -12.25
C ILE A 37 -5.12 0.57 -13.47
N LYS A 38 -3.89 0.30 -13.89
CA LYS A 38 -3.29 0.81 -15.13
C LYS A 38 -2.76 -0.37 -15.93
N ASN A 39 -2.48 -0.16 -17.21
CA ASN A 39 -1.71 -1.13 -17.98
C ASN A 39 -0.25 -0.69 -18.02
N ASP A 40 0.67 -1.62 -17.88
CA ASP A 40 2.09 -1.41 -18.16
C ASP A 40 2.32 -1.16 -19.66
N ARG A 41 3.55 -0.81 -20.02
CA ARG A 41 3.99 -0.62 -21.41
C ARG A 41 3.71 -1.82 -22.30
N ASP A 42 3.73 -3.03 -21.74
CA ASP A 42 3.45 -4.28 -22.45
C ASP A 42 1.96 -4.66 -22.46
N GLY A 43 1.07 -3.79 -21.95
CA GLY A 43 -0.37 -4.03 -21.89
C GLY A 43 -0.81 -4.92 -20.74
N ALA A 44 0.12 -5.44 -19.94
CA ALA A 44 -0.19 -6.20 -18.74
C ALA A 44 -0.81 -5.29 -17.66
N PRO A 45 -1.91 -5.69 -17.00
CA PRO A 45 -2.49 -4.88 -15.94
C PRO A 45 -1.51 -4.78 -14.76
N ILE A 46 -1.41 -3.59 -14.18
CA ILE A 46 -0.73 -3.28 -12.93
C ILE A 46 -1.75 -2.57 -12.04
N THR A 47 -1.87 -3.03 -10.82
CA THR A 47 -2.65 -2.32 -9.80
C THR A 47 -1.72 -1.51 -8.92
N THR A 48 -1.97 -0.21 -8.86
CA THR A 48 -1.31 0.71 -7.93
C THR A 48 -2.21 0.93 -6.72
N LEU A 49 -1.73 0.49 -5.55
CA LEU A 49 -2.35 0.72 -4.25
C LEU A 49 -1.70 1.93 -3.58
N THR A 50 -2.52 2.88 -3.14
CA THR A 50 -2.09 4.03 -2.33
C THR A 50 -2.77 3.97 -0.97
N ILE A 51 -1.99 3.98 0.10
CA ILE A 51 -2.50 3.92 1.48
C ILE A 51 -1.67 4.77 2.43
N THR A 52 -2.31 5.32 3.46
CA THR A 52 -1.63 5.94 4.60
C THR A 52 -1.78 5.05 5.82
N VAL A 53 -0.71 4.39 6.25
CA VAL A 53 -0.66 3.51 7.43
C VAL A 53 0.68 3.67 8.14
N ASP A 54 0.74 3.28 9.41
CA ASP A 54 2.03 3.06 10.07
C ASP A 54 2.70 1.77 9.56
N GLN A 55 3.89 1.47 10.06
CA GLN A 55 4.65 0.31 9.59
C GLN A 55 3.99 -1.02 10.01
N ALA A 56 3.26 -1.07 11.13
CA ALA A 56 2.54 -2.28 11.55
C ALA A 56 1.33 -2.53 10.64
N GLY A 57 0.61 -1.47 10.27
CA GLY A 57 -0.45 -1.51 9.27
C GLY A 57 0.10 -2.03 7.94
N LEU A 58 1.18 -1.44 7.42
CA LEU A 58 1.78 -1.93 6.17
C LEU A 58 2.16 -3.41 6.22
N GLN A 59 2.72 -3.88 7.34
CA GLN A 59 3.04 -5.30 7.50
C GLN A 59 1.79 -6.20 7.53
N GLY A 60 0.67 -5.71 8.11
CA GLY A 60 -0.62 -6.40 8.06
C GLY A 60 -1.21 -6.49 6.65
N LEU A 61 -0.97 -5.50 5.78
CA LEU A 61 -1.41 -5.51 4.38
C LEU A 61 -0.68 -6.56 3.54
N LEU A 62 0.62 -6.73 3.79
CA LEU A 62 1.52 -7.51 2.93
C LEU A 62 1.57 -9.01 3.28
N ARG A 63 0.84 -9.43 4.32
CA ARG A 63 0.83 -10.81 4.81
C ARG A 63 -0.34 -11.58 4.25
#